data_AF-A0A923DAF8-F1
#
_entry.id   AF-A0A923DAF8-F1
#
_cell.length_a   1.000
_cell.length_b   1.000
_cell.length_c   1.000
_cell.angle_alpha   90.00
_cell.angle_beta   90.00
_cell.angle_gamma   90.00
#
_symmetry.space_group_name_H-M   'P 1'
#
loop_
_entity.id
_entity.type
_entity.pdbx_description
1 polymer ?
#
loop_
_entity_poly.entity_id
_entity_poly.type
_entity_poly.pdbx_seq_one_letter_code
_entity_poly.pdbx_strand_id
1 'polypeptide(L)' 'IHIRAGSLPGLAEEAPRAYKDVDEVVETVHAAGIARKVARLRPVIVIKG' A
#
# COMPACT_ATOMS: atom_id res chain seq x y z
N ILE A 1 -1.80 2.10 13.64
CA ILE A 1 -1.45 0.89 12.85
C ILE A 1 -0.52 0.06 13.73
N HIS A 2 -0.85 -1.20 13.99
CA HIS A 2 0.07 -2.12 14.69
C HIS A 2 0.83 -2.96 13.66
N ILE A 3 2.15 -3.06 13.82
CA ILE A 3 3.05 -3.76 12.90
C ILE A 3 3.73 -4.90 13.65
N ARG A 4 3.70 -6.10 13.09
CA ARG A 4 4.54 -7.24 13.49
C ARG A 4 5.33 -7.73 12.29
N ALA A 5 6.64 -7.86 12.43
CA ALA A 5 7.53 -8.32 11.36
C ALA A 5 8.52 -9.36 11.90
N GLY A 6 8.86 -10.36 11.07
CA GLY A 6 9.84 -11.40 11.40
C GLY A 6 11.29 -10.89 11.47
N SER A 7 11.61 -9.78 10.79
CA SER A 7 12.92 -9.14 10.87
C SER A 7 12.85 -7.63 10.58
N LEU A 8 13.80 -6.86 11.14
CA LEU A 8 13.94 -5.43 10.88
C LEU A 8 14.39 -5.10 9.44
N PRO A 9 15.31 -5.87 8.80
CA PRO A 9 15.68 -5.63 7.41
C PRO A 9 14.50 -5.82 6.44
N GLY A 10 13.74 -6.91 6.56
CA GLY A 10 12.57 -7.15 5.70
C GLY A 10 11.47 -6.09 5.88
N LEU A 11 11.32 -5.55 7.09
CA LEU A 11 10.41 -4.43 7.33
C LEU A 11 10.87 -3.14 6.63
N ALA A 12 12.19 -2.91 6.53
CA ALA A 12 12.74 -1.74 5.87
C ALA A 12 12.59 -1.80 4.35
N GLU A 13 12.67 -2.98 3.75
CA GLU A 13 12.44 -3.21 2.32
C GLU A 13 11.00 -2.89 1.89
N GLU A 14 10.02 -3.10 2.79
CA GLU A 14 8.61 -2.84 2.53
C GLU A 14 8.09 -1.54 3.15
N ALA A 15 9.00 -0.68 3.62
CA ALA A 15 8.61 0.62 4.14
C ALA A 15 7.84 1.42 3.06
N PRO A 16 6.86 2.25 3.42
CA PRO A 16 6.03 2.99 2.45
C PRO A 16 6.84 3.76 1.39
N ARG A 17 8.01 4.29 1.78
CA ARG A 17 8.98 4.98 0.90
C ARG A 17 9.58 4.11 -0.22
N ALA A 18 9.50 2.79 -0.11
CA ALA A 18 9.98 1.85 -1.12
C ALA A 18 8.97 1.71 -2.28
N TYR A 19 7.72 2.13 -2.08
CA TYR A 19 6.66 2.06 -3.07
C TYR A 19 6.31 3.45 -3.63
N LYS A 20 5.69 3.44 -4.81
CA LYS A 20 5.03 4.62 -5.37
C LYS A 20 3.82 4.99 -4.52
N ASP A 21 3.35 6.23 -4.65
CA ASP A 21 2.06 6.61 -4.08
C ASP A 21 0.94 5.83 -4.79
N VAL A 22 0.28 4.95 -4.04
CA VAL A 22 -0.82 4.14 -4.55
C VAL A 22 -2.01 5.00 -4.96
N ASP A 23 -2.22 6.16 -4.33
CA ASP A 23 -3.30 7.08 -4.70
C ASP A 23 -3.06 7.62 -6.11
N GLU A 24 -1.84 8.04 -6.45
CA GLU A 24 -1.48 8.51 -7.80
C GLU A 24 -1.68 7.43 -8.87
N VAL A 25 -1.28 6.19 -8.57
CA VAL A 25 -1.45 5.05 -9.49
C VAL A 25 -2.94 4.79 -9.74
N VAL A 26 -3.76 4.76 -8.68
CA VAL A 26 -5.21 4.53 -8.81
C VAL A 26 -5.89 5.67 -9.57
N GLU A 27 -5.54 6.92 -9.30
CA GLU A 27 -6.08 8.08 -10.03
C GLU A 27 -5.76 8.01 -11.52
N THR A 28 -4.53 7.64 -11.89
CA THR A 28 -4.12 7.52 -13.29
C THR A 28 -4.98 6.52 -14.05
N VAL A 29 -5.19 5.32 -13.50
CA VAL A 29 -5.97 4.25 -14.15
C VAL A 29 -7.46 4.62 -14.20
N HIS A 30 -7.96 5.31 -13.17
CA HIS A 30 -9.34 5.79 -13.15
C HIS A 30 -9.60 6.88 -14.18
N ALA A 31 -8.70 7.88 -14.26
CA ALA A 31 -8.80 8.97 -15.24
C ALA A 31 -8.70 8.47 -16.68
N ALA A 32 -7.92 7.41 -16.91
CA ALA A 32 -7.85 6.74 -18.20
C ALA A 32 -9.10 5.91 -18.56
N GLY A 33 -10.08 5.79 -17.66
CA GLY A 33 -11.30 5.00 -17.88
C GLY A 33 -11.09 3.48 -17.87
N ILE A 34 -9.91 3.00 -17.47
CA ILE A 34 -9.54 1.59 -17.49
C ILE A 34 -10.16 0.84 -16.29
N ALA A 35 -10.30 1.53 -15.15
CA ALA A 35 -10.93 0.95 -13.96
C ALA A 35 -11.80 1.97 -13.21
N ARG A 36 -12.87 1.50 -12.57
CA ARG A 36 -13.75 2.31 -11.72
C ARG A 36 -13.28 2.26 -10.27
N LYS A 37 -13.11 3.41 -9.62
CA LYS A 37 -12.96 3.49 -8.16
C LYS A 37 -14.24 3.03 -7.47
N VAL A 38 -14.11 2.13 -6.50
CA VAL A 38 -15.24 1.57 -5.74
C VAL A 38 -15.13 1.88 -4.25
N ALA A 39 -14.01 1.52 -3.63
CA ALA A 39 -13.76 1.78 -2.21
C ALA A 39 -12.27 1.94 -1.93
N ARG A 40 -11.94 2.64 -0.85
CA ARG A 40 -10.57 2.74 -0.31
C ARG A 40 -10.55 2.16 1.10
N LEU A 41 -9.62 1.25 1.35
CA LEU A 41 -9.41 0.64 2.66
C LEU A 41 -8.24 1.30 3.38
N ARG A 42 -8.26 1.27 4.71
CA ARG A 42 -7.14 1.68 5.56
C ARG A 42 -6.74 0.52 6.47
N PRO A 43 -5.46 0.15 6.53
CA PRO A 43 -5.03 -0.99 7.33
C PRO A 43 -5.10 -0.67 8.82
N VAL A 44 -5.55 -1.66 9.61
CA VAL A 44 -5.58 -1.58 11.09
C VAL A 44 -4.40 -2.35 11.68
N ILE A 45 -4.15 -3.56 11.17
CA ILE A 45 -3.08 -4.48 11.59
C ILE A 45 -2.36 -4.98 10.34
N VAL A 46 -1.02 -5.05 10.40
CA VAL A 46 -0.16 -5.64 9.36
C VAL A 46 0.73 -6.69 10.00
N ILE A 47 0.66 -7.93 9.49
CA ILE A 47 1.48 -9.06 9.94
C ILE A 47 2.38 -9.46 8.77
N LYS A 48 3.69 -9.40 8.98
CA LYS A 48 4.70 -9.74 7.99
C LYS A 48 5.55 -10.92 8.48
N GLY A 49 5.59 -11.99 7.68
CA GLY A 49 6.45 -13.16 7.88
C GLY A 49 7.85 -12.92 7.33
#